data_AF-A0A8R1E3E2-F1
#
_entry.id   AF-A0A8R1E3E2-F1
#
_cell.length_a   1.000
_cell.length_b   1.000
_cell.length_c   1.000
_cell.angle_alpha   90.00
_cell.angle_beta   90.00
_cell.angle_gamma   90.00
#
_symmetry.space_group_name_H-M   'P 1'
#
loop_
_entity.id
_entity.type
_entity.pdbx_description
1 polymer ?
#
loop_
_entity_poly.entity_id
_entity_poly.type
_entity_poly.pdbx_seq_one_letter_code
_entity_poly.pdbx_strand_id
1 'polypeptide(L)'
;MFTNFVLTNMFVYGVTGRAKLAYLLSMVSIPCSVVLSVRDSQKDYEKWKEMRLLRLKGVPERFMPYKCKYDWSDYDRKMRVEPKLID
;
A
#
# COMPACT_ATOMS: atom_id res chain seq x y z
N MET A 1 -0.24 11.15 6.83
CA MET A 1 -0.65 12.02 5.70
C MET A 1 -0.36 13.50 6.01
N PHE A 2 -0.82 14.03 7.15
CA PHE A 2 -0.51 15.42 7.57
C PHE A 2 0.99 15.70 7.69
N THR A 3 1.76 14.77 8.26
CA THR A 3 3.22 14.87 8.39
C THR A 3 3.95 14.96 7.04
N ASN A 4 3.52 14.18 6.02
CA ASN A 4 4.10 14.27 4.67
C ASN A 4 3.82 15.63 4.04
N PHE A 5 2.59 16.15 4.18
CA PHE A 5 2.23 17.47 3.66
C PHE A 5 3.08 18.59 4.29
N VAL A 6 3.26 18.56 5.61
CA VAL A 6 4.07 19.55 6.34
C VAL A 6 5.54 19.45 5.96
N LEU A 7 6.11 18.23 5.91
CA LEU A 7 7.51 18.02 5.55
C LEU A 7 7.79 18.44 4.11
N THR A 8 6.94 18.07 3.15
CA THR A 8 7.14 18.45 1.74
C THR A 8 6.97 19.95 1.54
N ASN A 9 6.02 20.60 2.21
CA ASN A 9 5.84 22.04 2.10
C ASN A 9 7.03 22.80 2.72
N MET A 10 7.55 22.35 3.87
CA MET A 10 8.70 22.95 4.54
C MET A 10 10.01 22.75 3.76
N PHE A 11 10.24 21.56 3.18
CA PHE A 11 11.45 21.27 2.39
C PHE A 11 11.42 22.01 1.04
N VAL A 12 10.28 22.01 0.34
CA VAL A 12 10.16 22.69 -0.95
C VAL A 12 10.17 24.21 -0.77
N TYR A 13 9.50 24.75 0.24
CA TYR A 13 9.57 26.18 0.56
C TYR A 13 10.99 26.61 0.96
N GLY A 14 11.69 25.79 1.76
CA GLY A 14 13.07 26.03 2.15
C GLY A 14 14.08 26.02 0.99
N VAL A 15 13.86 25.19 -0.04
CA VAL A 15 14.78 25.07 -1.19
C VAL A 15 14.45 26.05 -2.32
N THR A 16 13.17 26.40 -2.54
CA THR A 16 12.75 27.21 -3.70
C THR A 16 12.23 28.61 -3.38
N GLY A 17 11.91 28.93 -2.12
CA GLY A 17 11.38 30.24 -1.70
C GLY A 17 10.02 30.62 -2.32
N ARG A 18 9.39 29.72 -3.10
CA ARG A 18 8.15 29.97 -3.87
C ARG A 18 7.01 29.10 -3.34
N ALA A 19 6.15 29.69 -2.50
CA ALA A 19 5.01 29.02 -1.87
C ALA A 19 4.03 28.35 -2.85
N LYS A 20 3.82 28.92 -4.04
CA LYS A 20 2.91 28.36 -5.06
C LYS A 20 3.37 26.99 -5.59
N LEU A 21 4.67 26.76 -5.74
CA LEU A 21 5.21 25.50 -6.25
C LEU A 21 5.14 24.40 -5.18
N ALA A 22 5.42 24.75 -3.92
CA ALA A 22 5.29 23.84 -2.79
C ALA A 22 3.85 23.36 -2.60
N TYR A 23 2.87 24.26 -2.75
CA TYR A 23 1.45 23.92 -2.67
C TYR A 23 1.02 22.94 -3.78
N LEU A 24 1.41 23.19 -5.03
CA LEU A 24 1.09 22.28 -6.16
C LEU A 24 1.70 20.89 -5.97
N LEU A 25 2.99 20.81 -5.58
CA LEU A 25 3.66 19.54 -5.31
C LEU A 25 3.01 18.78 -4.14
N SER A 26 2.62 19.51 -3.08
CA SER A 26 1.91 18.91 -1.95
C SER A 26 0.54 18.37 -2.34
N MET A 27 -0.18 19.06 -3.23
CA MET A 27 -1.46 18.59 -3.77
C MET A 27 -1.31 17.32 -4.62
N VAL A 28 -0.24 17.20 -5.40
CA VAL A 28 0.05 16.01 -6.24
C VAL A 28 0.60 14.84 -5.41
N SER A 29 1.30 15.13 -4.31
CA SER A 29 1.84 14.10 -3.43
C SER A 29 0.74 13.23 -2.77
N ILE A 30 -0.44 13.80 -2.54
CA ILE A 30 -1.59 13.11 -1.93
C ILE A 30 -2.08 11.97 -2.84
N PRO A 31 -2.53 12.18 -4.08
CA PRO A 31 -2.96 11.09 -4.96
C PRO A 31 -1.82 10.14 -5.29
N CYS A 32 -0.58 10.62 -5.47
CA CYS A 32 0.56 9.72 -5.67
C CYS A 32 0.77 8.77 -4.48
N SER A 33 0.67 9.27 -3.25
CA SER A 33 0.81 8.43 -2.06
C SER A 33 -0.30 7.38 -1.95
N VAL A 34 -1.53 7.74 -2.34
CA VAL A 34 -2.66 6.80 -2.38
C VAL A 34 -2.40 5.72 -3.43
N VAL A 35 -2.03 6.09 -4.66
CA VAL A 35 -1.73 5.12 -5.73
C VAL A 35 -0.60 4.17 -5.35
N LEU A 36 0.48 4.69 -4.74
CA LEU A 36 1.58 3.87 -4.26
C LEU A 36 1.14 2.92 -3.14
N SER A 37 0.34 3.41 -2.18
CA SER A 37 -0.17 2.57 -1.09
C SER A 37 -1.09 1.45 -1.59
N VAL A 38 -1.92 1.72 -2.60
CA VAL A 38 -2.77 0.71 -3.24
C VAL A 38 -1.91 -0.32 -3.99
N ARG A 39 -0.91 0.13 -4.75
CA ARG A 39 0.01 -0.78 -5.46
C ARG A 39 0.82 -1.66 -4.51
N ASP A 40 1.29 -1.09 -3.41
CA ASP A 40 2.01 -1.86 -2.37
C ASP A 40 1.10 -2.89 -1.74
N SER A 41 -0.16 -2.53 -1.49
CA SER A 41 -1.18 -3.45 -0.96
C SER A 41 -1.48 -4.60 -1.93
N GLN A 42 -1.55 -4.33 -3.24
CA GLN A 42 -1.72 -5.36 -4.28
C GLN A 42 -0.54 -6.33 -4.31
N LYS A 43 0.70 -5.83 -4.28
CA LYS A 43 1.90 -6.67 -4.25
C LYS A 43 1.99 -7.51 -2.97
N ASP A 44 1.59 -6.95 -1.83
CA ASP A 44 1.56 -7.69 -0.56
C ASP A 44 0.54 -8.84 -0.60
N TYR A 45 -0.62 -8.61 -1.22
CA TYR A 45 -1.64 -9.64 -1.44
C TYR A 45 -1.18 -10.76 -2.39
N GLU A 46 -0.49 -10.43 -3.49
CA GLU A 46 0.07 -11.43 -4.41
C GLU A 46 1.06 -12.35 -3.68
N LYS A 47 2.00 -11.77 -2.93
CA LYS A 47 2.95 -12.55 -2.10
C LYS A 47 2.22 -13.39 -1.05
N TRP A 48 1.17 -12.84 -0.41
CA TRP A 48 0.36 -13.57 0.55
C TRP A 48 -0.32 -14.81 -0.07
N LYS A 49 -0.78 -14.68 -1.33
CA LYS A 49 -1.42 -15.75 -2.09
C LYS A 49 -0.42 -16.85 -2.48
N GLU A 50 0.79 -16.49 -2.90
CA GLU A 50 1.86 -17.47 -3.19
C GLU A 50 2.19 -18.30 -1.94
N MET A 51 2.27 -17.65 -0.78
CA MET A 51 2.52 -18.30 0.49
C MET A 51 1.33 -19.11 1.04
N ARG A 52 0.13 -18.99 0.46
CA ARG A 52 -1.02 -19.84 0.81
C ARG A 52 -0.71 -21.31 0.56
N LEU A 53 0.05 -21.63 -0.49
CA LEU A 53 0.49 -23.01 -0.78
C LEU A 53 1.44 -23.54 0.32
N LEU A 54 2.30 -22.69 0.87
CA LEU A 54 3.20 -23.04 1.97
C LEU A 54 2.45 -23.20 3.30
N ARG A 55 1.41 -22.37 3.53
CA ARG A 55 0.49 -22.51 4.67
C ARG A 55 -0.32 -23.81 4.62
N LEU A 56 -0.80 -24.20 3.45
CA LEU A 56 -1.50 -25.49 3.27
C LEU A 56 -0.59 -26.70 3.55
N LYS A 57 0.72 -26.57 3.33
CA LYS A 57 1.72 -27.57 3.70
C LYS A 57 2.06 -27.59 5.20
N GLY A 58 1.40 -26.76 6.01
CA GLY A 58 1.56 -26.72 7.47
C GLY A 58 2.88 -26.08 7.94
N VAL A 59 3.55 -25.29 7.10
CA VAL A 59 4.79 -24.61 7.48
C VAL A 59 4.48 -23.54 8.55
N PRO A 60 5.13 -23.60 9.74
CA PRO A 60 4.94 -22.59 10.78
C PRO A 60 5.32 -21.19 10.29
N GLU A 61 4.64 -20.15 10.78
CA GLU A 61 4.88 -18.74 10.38
C GLU A 61 6.33 -18.28 10.55
N ARG A 62 7.08 -18.88 11.49
CA ARG A 62 8.50 -18.57 11.70
C ARG A 62 9.39 -18.96 10.51
N PHE A 63 8.98 -19.93 9.70
CA PHE A 63 9.74 -20.40 8.53
C PHE A 63 9.20 -19.86 7.21
N MET A 64 8.21 -18.94 7.25
CA MET A 64 7.77 -18.29 6.02
C MET A 64 8.85 -17.34 5.50
N PRO A 65 9.19 -17.41 4.19
CA PRO A 65 10.24 -16.60 3.60
C PRO A 65 9.89 -15.10 3.54
N TYR A 66 8.60 -14.76 3.65
CA TYR A 66 8.14 -13.38 3.64
C TYR A 66 7.04 -13.19 4.70
N LYS A 67 7.12 -12.12 5.47
CA LYS A 67 6.07 -11.73 6.41
C LYS A 67 5.21 -10.67 5.75
N CYS A 68 4.00 -11.03 5.34
CA CYS A 68 3.03 -10.07 4.81
C CYS A 68 2.73 -9.00 5.86
N LYS A 69 2.54 -7.77 5.39
CA LYS A 69 2.28 -6.62 6.27
C LYS A 69 0.87 -6.67 6.85
N TYR A 70 -0.09 -7.17 6.07
CA TYR A 70 -1.48 -7.30 6.47
C TYR A 70 -1.94 -8.76 6.46
N ASP A 71 -2.91 -9.08 7.33
CA ASP A 71 -3.61 -10.35 7.25
C ASP A 71 -4.73 -10.26 6.21
N TRP A 72 -4.52 -10.92 5.07
CA TRP A 72 -5.46 -10.94 3.96
C TRP A 72 -6.47 -12.10 4.03
N SER A 73 -6.52 -12.84 5.14
CA SER A 73 -7.39 -14.03 5.30
C SER A 73 -8.87 -13.71 5.09
N ASP A 74 -9.36 -12.62 5.67
CA ASP A 74 -10.75 -12.18 5.53
C ASP A 74 -11.02 -11.58 4.15
N TYR A 75 -10.02 -10.92 3.57
CA TYR A 75 -10.12 -10.34 2.23
C TYR A 75 -10.24 -11.43 1.16
N ASP A 76 -9.41 -12.48 1.21
CA ASP A 76 -9.51 -13.65 0.31
C ASP A 76 -10.86 -14.38 0.49
N ARG A 77 -11.39 -14.43 1.72
CA ARG A 77 -12.72 -15.01 1.98
C ARG A 77 -13.82 -14.23 1.27
N LYS A 78 -13.82 -12.90 1.37
CA LYS A 78 -14.81 -12.04 0.69
C LYS A 78 -14.68 -12.11 -0.83
N MET A 79 -13.45 -12.06 -1.35
CA MET A 79 -13.14 -12.20 -2.78
C MET A 79 -13.59 -13.53 -3.40
N ARG A 80 -13.62 -14.63 -2.64
CA ARG A 80 -14.14 -15.93 -3.12
C ARG A 80 -15.66 -16.02 -3.10
N VAL A 81 -16.30 -15.31 -2.17
CA VAL A 81 -17.75 -15.34 -1.96
C VAL A 81 -18.48 -14.39 -2.92
N GLU A 82 -17.82 -13.33 -3.38
CA GLU A 82 -18.31 -12.48 -4.46
C GLU A 82 -17.68 -12.93 -5.80
N PRO A 83 -18.26 -13.92 -6.50
CA PRO A 83 -17.89 -14.15 -7.89
C PRO A 83 -18.29 -12.90 -8.67
N LYS A 84 -17.27 -12.14 -9.09
CA LYS A 84 -17.30 -11.02 -10.04
C LYS A 84 -18.69 -10.77 -10.65
N LEU A 85 -19.53 -9.98 -9.97
CA LEU A 85 -20.50 -9.16 -10.68
C LEU A 85 -19.69 -8.00 -11.24
N ILE A 86 -19.34 -8.06 -12.52
CA ILE A 86 -19.16 -6.96 -13.48
C ILE A 86 -18.74 -7.66 -14.78
N ASP A 87 -19.72 -7.79 -15.68
CA ASP A 87 -19.55 -7.84 -17.14
C ASP A 87 -18.96 -6.51 -17.64
#